data_AF-A0A925SCZ8-F1
#
_entry.id   AF-A0A925SCZ8-F1
#
_cell.length_a   1.000
_cell.length_b   1.000
_cell.length_c   1.000
_cell.angle_alpha   90.00
_cell.angle_beta   90.00
_cell.angle_gamma   90.00
#
_symmetry.space_group_name_H-M   'P 1'
#
loop_
_entity.id
_entity.type
_entity.pdbx_description
1 polymer ?
#
loop_
_entity_poly.entity_id
_entity_poly.type
_entity_poly.pdbx_seq_one_letter_code
_entity_poly.pdbx_strand_id
1 'polypeptide(L)'
;MNIETELKLQAHLDGELTPAETRDMESLLARDTGARELLAELTMVKTCLPVNEPEVKVPETREFYWSKIHREIGRTAKPEPIRTRWWQALHSRLVWSTGGIAGIALAALFLFDGRGLSTYSQPEEVSNLNEEMNSISFRSEAHQMSVVYLFDRDSGASEAAEVPVDSLVQ
;
A
#
# COMPACT_ATOMS: atom_id res chain seq x y z
N MET A 1 -8.74 15.77 2.34
CA MET A 1 -7.30 15.47 2.49
C MET A 1 -6.92 14.42 1.45
N ASN A 2 -5.64 14.25 1.11
CA ASN A 2 -5.19 13.19 0.18
C ASN A 2 -4.62 12.00 0.98
N ILE A 3 -4.70 10.79 0.43
CA ILE A 3 -4.18 9.54 1.02
C ILE A 3 -2.70 9.66 1.39
N GLU A 4 -1.88 10.28 0.55
CA GLU A 4 -0.46 10.49 0.86
C GLU A 4 -0.25 11.33 2.14
N THR A 5 -1.12 12.31 2.36
CA THR A 5 -1.09 13.16 3.56
C THR A 5 -1.52 12.37 4.79
N GLU A 6 -2.55 11.54 4.66
CA GLU A 6 -3.02 10.65 5.73
C GLU A 6 -1.95 9.64 6.14
N LEU A 7 -1.27 9.02 5.18
CA LEU A 7 -0.15 8.11 5.46
C LEU A 7 1.01 8.82 6.15
N LYS A 8 1.36 10.03 5.72
CA LYS A 8 2.38 10.83 6.40
C LYS A 8 1.95 11.23 7.82
N LEU A 9 0.67 11.45 8.05
CA LEU A 9 0.13 11.73 9.38
C LEU A 9 0.26 10.51 10.30
N GLN A 10 0.02 9.30 9.79
CA GLN A 10 0.26 8.05 10.52
C GLN A 10 1.75 7.85 10.83
N ALA A 11 2.62 8.00 9.82
CA ALA A 11 4.06 7.93 10.02
C ALA A 11 4.58 8.99 11.02
N HIS A 12 3.96 10.17 11.06
CA HIS A 12 4.25 11.19 12.07
C HIS A 12 3.87 10.72 13.48
N LEU A 13 2.68 10.13 13.66
CA LEU A 13 2.22 9.56 14.92
C LEU A 13 3.10 8.39 15.41
N ASP A 14 3.69 7.64 14.49
CA ASP A 14 4.59 6.53 14.78
C ASP A 14 6.06 6.94 14.90
N GLY A 15 6.40 8.19 14.58
CA GLY A 15 7.76 8.72 14.69
C GLY A 15 8.70 8.25 13.59
N GLU A 16 8.16 7.80 12.45
CA GLU A 16 8.93 7.27 11.32
C GLU A 16 9.35 8.36 10.29
N LEU A 17 8.85 9.59 10.45
CA LEU A 17 9.21 10.70 9.57
C LEU A 17 10.63 11.22 9.79
N THR A 18 11.27 11.69 8.72
CA THR A 18 12.54 12.40 8.83
C THR A 18 12.36 13.78 9.51
N PRO A 19 13.43 14.39 10.08
CA PRO A 19 13.33 15.69 10.73
C PRO A 19 12.85 16.84 9.83
N ALA A 20 12.97 16.70 8.50
CA ALA A 20 12.45 17.66 7.54
C ALA A 20 10.93 17.48 7.37
N GLU A 21 10.48 16.25 7.15
CA GLU A 21 9.07 15.91 6.98
C GLU A 21 8.25 16.18 8.24
N THR A 22 8.83 15.97 9.42
CA THR A 22 8.19 16.32 10.70
C THR A 22 7.88 17.80 10.77
N ARG A 23 8.80 18.69 10.34
CA ARG A 23 8.56 20.14 10.34
C ARG A 23 7.48 20.54 9.34
N ASP A 24 7.47 19.92 8.16
CA ASP A 24 6.44 20.14 7.16
C ASP A 24 5.06 19.69 7.69
N MET A 25 5.03 18.57 8.41
CA MET A 25 3.81 18.06 9.05
C MET A 25 3.32 18.96 10.19
N GLU A 26 4.22 19.46 11.05
CA GLU A 26 3.87 20.44 12.08
C GLU A 26 3.30 21.73 11.47
N SER A 27 3.89 22.17 10.35
CA SER A 27 3.37 23.32 9.60
C SER A 27 1.99 23.06 9.00
N LEU A 28 1.72 21.83 8.55
CA LEU A 28 0.38 21.43 8.09
C LEU A 28 -0.62 21.39 9.24
N LEU A 29 -0.26 20.78 10.37
CA LEU A 29 -1.11 20.70 11.55
C LEU A 29 -1.44 22.08 12.13
N ALA A 30 -0.54 23.04 12.03
CA ALA A 30 -0.79 24.40 12.49
C ALA A 30 -1.88 25.13 11.68
N ARG A 31 -2.07 24.78 10.41
CA ARG A 31 -2.98 25.48 9.48
C ARG A 31 -4.24 24.70 9.12
N ASP A 32 -4.19 23.37 9.23
CA ASP A 32 -5.27 22.48 8.82
C ASP A 32 -5.95 21.88 10.05
N THR A 33 -7.22 22.22 10.25
CA THR A 33 -8.04 21.69 11.34
C THR A 33 -8.39 20.22 11.14
N GLY A 34 -8.66 19.79 9.90
CA GLY A 34 -9.00 18.40 9.60
C GLY A 34 -7.81 17.46 9.81
N ALA A 35 -6.59 17.93 9.51
CA ALA A 35 -5.37 17.17 9.83
C ALA A 35 -5.20 16.97 11.35
N ARG A 36 -5.52 17.98 12.17
CA ARG A 36 -5.46 17.87 13.64
C ARG A 36 -6.53 16.95 14.19
N GLU A 37 -7.75 17.01 13.67
CA GLU A 37 -8.86 16.14 14.06
C GLU A 37 -8.52 14.68 13.75
N LEU A 38 -8.05 14.39 12.53
CA LEU A 38 -7.63 13.03 12.17
C LEU A 38 -6.47 12.54 13.05
N LEU A 39 -5.48 13.38 13.35
CA LEU A 39 -4.38 13.00 14.24
C LEU A 39 -4.89 12.67 15.65
N ALA A 40 -5.88 13.41 16.14
CA ALA A 40 -6.51 13.13 17.42
C ALA A 40 -7.24 11.77 17.42
N GLU A 41 -8.02 11.48 16.37
CA GLU A 41 -8.69 10.18 16.20
C GLU A 41 -7.69 9.02 16.13
N LEU A 42 -6.62 9.15 15.33
CA LEU A 42 -5.57 8.13 15.25
C LEU A 42 -4.87 7.92 16.59
N THR A 43 -4.65 8.99 17.36
CA THR A 43 -4.09 8.91 18.71
C THR A 43 -5.04 8.17 19.66
N MET A 44 -6.35 8.40 19.57
CA MET A 44 -7.34 7.65 20.35
C MET A 44 -7.31 6.17 20.01
N VAL A 45 -7.26 5.80 18.73
CA VAL A 45 -7.16 4.40 18.29
C VAL A 45 -5.89 3.75 18.84
N LYS A 46 -4.73 4.41 18.68
CA LYS A 46 -3.43 3.92 19.18
C LYS A 46 -3.40 3.71 20.69
N THR A 47 -4.14 4.52 21.45
CA THR A 47 -4.22 4.40 22.91
C THR A 47 -5.27 3.38 23.39
N CYS A 48 -6.33 3.15 22.61
CA CYS A 48 -7.35 2.15 22.93
C CYS A 48 -6.90 0.71 22.60
N LEU A 49 -6.12 0.52 21.54
CA LEU A 49 -5.68 -0.80 21.09
C LEU A 49 -4.97 -1.64 22.19
N PRO A 50 -3.97 -1.11 22.94
CA PRO A 50 -3.28 -1.88 23.96
C PRO A 50 -4.18 -2.33 25.12
N VAL A 51 -5.24 -1.57 25.41
CA VAL A 51 -6.19 -1.88 26.50
C VAL A 51 -7.04 -3.10 26.14
N ASN A 52 -7.24 -3.36 24.85
CA ASN A 52 -8.10 -4.44 24.36
C ASN A 52 -7.32 -5.59 23.71
N GLU A 53 -5.99 -5.59 23.80
CA GLU A 53 -5.17 -6.67 23.27
C GLU A 53 -5.10 -7.83 24.28
N PRO A 54 -5.57 -9.04 23.93
CA PRO A 54 -5.49 -10.17 24.83
C PRO A 54 -4.04 -10.54 25.09
N GLU A 55 -3.66 -10.73 26.35
CA GLU A 55 -2.32 -11.16 26.72
C GLU A 55 -2.05 -12.56 26.15
N VAL A 56 -1.25 -12.64 25.08
CA VAL A 56 -0.81 -13.91 24.51
C VAL A 56 0.36 -14.43 25.34
N LYS A 57 0.08 -15.43 26.19
CA LYS A 57 1.14 -16.15 26.92
C LYS A 57 1.80 -17.16 25.99
N VAL A 58 3.04 -16.88 25.63
CA VAL A 58 3.90 -17.84 24.94
C VAL A 58 4.34 -18.90 25.97
N PRO A 59 4.12 -20.21 25.73
CA PRO A 59 4.44 -21.27 26.69
C PRO A 59 5.95 -21.54 26.83
N GLU A 60 6.76 -20.89 26.00
CA GLU A 60 8.21 -21.02 25.93
C GLU A 60 8.89 -19.84 26.62
N THR A 61 10.13 -20.03 27.08
CA THR A 61 10.91 -18.91 27.61
C THR A 61 11.20 -17.89 26.51
N ARG A 62 11.32 -16.62 26.90
CA ARG A 62 11.60 -15.51 25.99
C ARG A 62 12.85 -15.79 25.14
N GLU A 63 13.90 -16.32 25.75
CA GLU A 63 15.17 -16.62 25.08
C GLU A 63 15.00 -17.69 24.00
N PHE A 64 14.21 -18.74 24.30
CA PHE A 64 13.95 -19.80 23.35
C PHE A 64 13.11 -19.29 22.17
N TYR A 65 12.07 -18.49 22.43
CA TYR A 65 11.25 -17.88 21.39
C TYR A 65 12.06 -16.97 20.45
N TRP A 66 12.85 -16.03 21.00
CA TRP A 66 13.68 -15.14 20.18
C TRP A 66 14.81 -15.87 19.46
N SER A 67 15.35 -16.95 20.03
CA SER A 67 16.36 -17.77 19.32
C SER A 67 15.80 -18.42 18.04
N LYS A 68 14.52 -18.84 18.05
CA LYS A 68 13.86 -19.37 16.87
C LYS A 68 13.70 -18.31 15.79
N ILE A 69 13.22 -17.12 16.15
CA ILE A 69 13.07 -15.99 15.22
C ILE A 69 14.42 -15.63 14.59
N HIS A 70 15.48 -15.49 15.41
CA HIS A 70 16.81 -15.18 14.92
C HIS A 70 17.32 -16.22 13.90
N ARG A 71 17.16 -17.51 14.23
CA ARG A 71 17.55 -18.61 13.32
C ARG A 71 16.74 -18.59 12.02
N GLU A 72 15.45 -18.30 12.11
CA GLU A 72 14.55 -18.27 10.96
C GLU A 72 14.87 -17.10 10.02
N ILE A 73 15.13 -15.91 10.56
CA ILE A 73 15.61 -14.76 9.79
C ILE A 73 16.93 -15.11 9.09
N GLY A 74 17.87 -15.74 9.79
CA GLY A 74 19.14 -16.18 9.17
C GLY A 74 18.95 -17.22 8.06
N ARG A 75 17.91 -18.05 8.15
CA ARG A 75 17.56 -19.04 7.12
C ARG A 75 16.96 -18.39 5.87
N THR A 76 16.04 -17.43 6.03
CA THR A 76 15.35 -16.75 4.92
C THR A 76 16.19 -15.64 4.30
N ALA A 77 17.06 -15.00 5.07
CA ALA A 77 17.94 -13.94 4.58
C ALA A 77 19.16 -14.46 3.79
N LYS A 78 19.33 -15.77 3.65
CA LYS A 78 20.40 -16.33 2.82
C LYS A 78 20.04 -16.05 1.35
N PRO A 79 20.77 -15.16 0.65
CA PRO A 79 20.45 -14.87 -0.74
C PRO A 79 20.58 -16.16 -1.55
N GLU A 80 19.53 -16.51 -2.29
CA GLU A 80 19.67 -17.54 -3.31
C GLU A 80 20.79 -17.09 -4.26
N PRO A 81 21.77 -17.96 -4.58
CA PRO A 81 22.78 -17.59 -5.54
C PRO A 81 22.06 -17.23 -6.83
N ILE A 82 22.20 -15.97 -7.28
CA ILE A 82 21.69 -15.52 -8.57
C ILE A 82 22.34 -16.43 -9.61
N ARG A 83 21.60 -17.44 -10.07
CA ARG A 83 22.04 -18.34 -11.12
C ARG A 83 22.00 -17.56 -12.42
N THR A 84 23.01 -16.73 -12.64
CA THR A 84 23.18 -16.03 -13.91
C THR A 84 23.39 -17.08 -14.99
N ARG A 85 22.34 -17.31 -15.78
CA ARG A 85 22.44 -18.14 -16.99
C ARG A 85 23.44 -17.42 -17.87
N TRP A 86 24.57 -18.05 -18.19
CA TRP A 86 25.66 -17.43 -18.96
C TRP A 86 25.20 -16.79 -20.29
N TRP A 87 24.09 -17.25 -20.86
CA TRP A 87 23.41 -16.64 -22.01
C TRP A 87 22.82 -15.26 -21.71
N GLN A 88 22.29 -15.01 -20.51
CA GLN A 88 21.77 -13.69 -20.09
C GLN A 88 22.90 -12.65 -19.96
N ALA A 89 24.09 -13.07 -19.51
CA ALA A 89 25.28 -12.20 -19.48
C ALA A 89 25.83 -11.90 -20.89
N LEU A 90 25.60 -12.80 -21.85
CA LEU A 90 25.97 -12.57 -23.25
C LEU A 90 24.98 -11.62 -23.95
N HIS A 91 23.67 -11.77 -23.67
CA HIS A 91 22.64 -10.86 -24.19
C HIS A 91 22.82 -9.42 -23.66
N SER A 92 23.15 -9.22 -22.37
CA SER A 92 23.32 -7.86 -21.83
C SER A 92 24.48 -7.08 -22.47
N ARG A 93 25.55 -7.78 -22.89
CA ARG A 93 26.66 -7.17 -23.64
C ARG A 93 26.30 -6.79 -25.07
N LEU A 94 25.42 -7.53 -25.73
CA LEU A 94 25.00 -7.27 -27.11
C LEU A 94 23.92 -6.17 -27.20
N VAL A 95 23.08 -6.04 -26.17
CA VAL A 95 22.04 -4.99 -26.12
C VAL A 95 22.65 -3.59 -25.88
N TRP A 96 23.80 -3.49 -25.22
CA TRP A 96 24.50 -2.20 -25.03
C TRP A 96 25.07 -1.60 -26.32
N SER A 97 25.34 -2.42 -27.34
CA SER A 97 25.88 -1.93 -28.62
C SER A 97 24.80 -1.48 -29.61
N THR A 98 23.56 -1.96 -29.46
CA THR A 98 22.44 -1.62 -30.37
C THR A 98 21.52 -0.53 -29.81
N GLY A 99 21.44 -0.35 -28.48
CA GLY A 99 20.61 0.69 -27.86
C GLY A 99 21.00 2.13 -28.22
N GLY A 100 22.30 2.41 -28.40
CA GLY A 100 22.76 3.76 -28.75
C GLY A 100 22.35 4.22 -30.15
N ILE A 101 22.36 3.31 -31.12
CA ILE A 101 21.98 3.62 -32.52
C ILE A 101 20.45 3.78 -32.63
N ALA A 102 19.68 2.91 -31.97
CA ALA A 102 18.22 3.03 -31.92
C ALA A 102 17.77 4.32 -31.22
N GLY A 103 18.44 4.71 -30.13
CA GLY A 103 18.15 5.96 -29.41
C GLY A 103 18.42 7.21 -30.25
N ILE A 104 19.51 7.25 -31.01
CA ILE A 104 19.83 8.39 -31.90
C ILE A 104 18.84 8.46 -33.08
N ALA A 105 18.46 7.32 -33.66
CA ALA A 105 17.46 7.28 -34.73
C ALA A 105 16.06 7.72 -34.25
N LEU A 106 15.65 7.29 -33.05
CA LEU A 106 14.39 7.73 -32.43
C LEU A 106 14.42 9.23 -32.09
N ALA A 107 15.52 9.73 -31.51
CA ALA A 107 15.67 11.16 -31.22
C ALA A 107 15.64 12.01 -32.51
N ALA A 108 16.25 11.54 -33.60
CA ALA A 108 16.17 12.20 -34.89
C ALA A 108 14.73 12.21 -35.44
N LEU A 109 14.01 11.09 -35.37
CA LEU A 109 12.59 11.05 -35.76
C LEU A 109 11.71 11.98 -34.91
N PHE A 110 11.95 12.06 -33.60
CA PHE A 110 11.24 12.96 -32.68
C PHE A 110 11.50 14.45 -32.95
N LEU A 111 12.73 14.81 -33.32
CA LEU A 111 13.09 16.19 -33.62
C LEU A 111 12.53 16.66 -34.97
N PHE A 112 12.30 15.75 -35.92
CA PHE A 112 11.84 16.09 -37.27
C PHE A 112 10.32 16.03 -37.47
N ASP A 113 9.56 15.22 -36.72
CA ASP A 113 8.16 14.93 -37.06
C ASP A 113 7.10 15.48 -36.10
N GLY A 114 7.44 16.31 -35.10
CA GLY A 114 6.49 17.22 -34.39
C GLY A 114 5.14 16.65 -33.91
N ARG A 115 4.98 15.34 -33.82
CA ARG A 115 3.72 14.64 -33.58
C ARG A 115 3.88 13.85 -32.30
N GLY A 116 3.29 14.38 -31.24
CA GLY A 116 3.25 13.75 -29.93
C GLY A 116 2.71 12.33 -30.02
N LEU A 117 3.40 11.40 -29.37
CA LEU A 117 2.85 10.09 -29.08
C LEU A 117 1.66 10.27 -28.13
N SER A 118 0.47 10.17 -28.69
CA SER A 118 -0.72 9.77 -27.94
C SER A 118 -0.46 8.39 -27.37
N THR A 119 -0.16 8.32 -26.08
CA THR A 119 -0.18 7.09 -25.30
C THR A 119 -1.55 6.45 -25.44
N TYR A 120 -1.63 5.38 -26.23
CA TYR A 120 -2.78 4.50 -26.28
C TYR A 120 -2.79 3.70 -24.97
N SER A 121 -3.49 4.20 -23.97
CA SER A 121 -3.88 3.41 -22.80
C SER A 121 -4.88 2.37 -23.27
N GLN A 122 -4.47 1.10 -23.30
CA GLN A 122 -5.46 0.02 -23.26
C GLN A 122 -6.12 0.07 -21.88
N PRO A 123 -7.45 0.21 -21.79
CA PRO A 123 -8.13 -0.16 -20.57
C PRO A 123 -8.10 -1.69 -20.50
N GLU A 124 -7.33 -2.22 -19.56
CA GLU A 124 -7.47 -3.62 -19.13
C GLU A 124 -8.86 -3.72 -18.49
N GLU A 125 -9.80 -4.29 -19.23
CA GLU A 125 -11.20 -4.43 -18.83
C GLU A 125 -11.26 -5.49 -17.72
N VAL A 126 -11.20 -5.03 -16.47
CA VAL A 126 -11.51 -5.86 -15.31
C VAL A 126 -13.02 -6.07 -15.30
N SER A 127 -13.45 -7.23 -15.78
CA SER A 127 -14.84 -7.67 -15.69
C SER A 127 -15.22 -7.81 -14.21
N ASN A 128 -15.94 -6.80 -13.70
CA ASN A 128 -16.55 -6.84 -12.38
C ASN A 128 -17.75 -7.80 -12.43
N LEU A 129 -17.68 -8.88 -11.65
CA LEU A 129 -18.72 -9.93 -11.61
C LEU A 129 -19.98 -9.54 -10.82
N ASN A 130 -20.05 -8.31 -10.28
CA ASN A 130 -21.26 -7.78 -9.67
C ASN A 130 -21.24 -6.24 -9.72
N GLU A 131 -22.18 -5.62 -10.45
CA GLU A 131 -22.23 -4.16 -10.62
C GLU A 131 -22.55 -3.42 -9.31
N GLU A 132 -23.15 -4.12 -8.34
CA GLU A 132 -23.60 -3.54 -7.07
C GLU A 132 -22.58 -3.65 -5.92
N MET A 133 -21.52 -4.46 -6.05
CA MET A 133 -20.53 -4.63 -4.97
C MET A 133 -19.13 -4.87 -5.53
N ASN A 134 -18.30 -3.82 -5.48
CA ASN A 134 -16.91 -3.91 -5.91
C ASN A 134 -16.10 -4.68 -4.85
N SER A 135 -15.56 -5.83 -5.25
CA SER A 135 -14.70 -6.65 -4.40
C SER A 135 -13.41 -7.06 -5.12
N ILE A 136 -12.28 -6.97 -4.43
CA ILE A 136 -10.99 -7.49 -4.93
C ILE A 136 -10.59 -8.66 -4.02
N SER A 137 -10.48 -9.86 -4.59
CA SER A 137 -10.02 -11.04 -3.87
C SER A 137 -8.57 -11.36 -4.20
N PHE A 138 -7.73 -11.43 -3.17
CA PHE A 138 -6.35 -11.92 -3.26
C PHE A 138 -6.23 -13.25 -2.51
N ARG A 139 -5.69 -14.28 -3.18
CA ARG A 139 -5.40 -15.58 -2.55
C ARG A 139 -3.90 -15.84 -2.55
N SER A 140 -3.35 -16.13 -1.37
CA SER A 140 -1.97 -16.55 -1.22
C SER A 140 -1.91 -18.05 -0.92
N GLU A 141 -1.43 -18.83 -1.90
CA GLU A 141 -1.30 -20.29 -1.74
C GLU A 141 -0.20 -20.68 -0.74
N ALA A 142 0.88 -19.89 -0.67
CA ALA A 142 1.99 -20.11 0.25
C ALA A 142 1.58 -20.03 1.73
N HIS A 143 0.52 -19.27 2.02
CA HIS A 143 0.01 -19.04 3.37
C HIS A 143 -1.40 -19.60 3.60
N GLN A 144 -1.96 -20.33 2.63
CA GLN A 144 -3.33 -20.87 2.67
C GLN A 144 -4.37 -19.82 3.12
N MET A 145 -4.23 -18.58 2.65
CA MET A 145 -5.09 -17.47 3.07
C MET A 145 -5.71 -16.76 1.87
N SER A 146 -6.95 -16.32 2.05
CA SER A 146 -7.68 -15.51 1.09
C SER A 146 -8.11 -14.22 1.77
N VAL A 147 -7.76 -13.08 1.16
CA VAL A 147 -8.13 -11.75 1.60
C VAL A 147 -9.13 -11.19 0.59
N VAL A 148 -10.27 -10.72 1.07
CA VAL A 148 -11.32 -10.11 0.24
C VAL A 148 -11.50 -8.68 0.70
N TYR A 149 -11.21 -7.72 -0.17
CA TYR A 149 -11.47 -6.31 0.06
C TYR A 149 -12.83 -5.97 -0.51
N LEU A 150 -13.73 -5.49 0.34
CA LEU A 150 -15.05 -4.99 -0.02
C LEU A 150 -15.05 -3.47 0.18
N PHE A 151 -15.55 -2.71 -0.80
CA PHE A 151 -15.74 -1.28 -0.66
C PHE A 151 -17.09 -0.85 -1.22
N ASP A 152 -17.85 -0.15 -0.37
CA ASP A 152 -19.13 0.46 -0.70
C ASP A 152 -18.88 1.86 -1.27
N ARG A 153 -19.55 2.18 -2.39
CA ARG A 153 -19.40 3.48 -3.07
C ARG A 153 -20.51 4.46 -2.70
N ASP A 154 -21.58 4.01 -2.04
CA ASP A 154 -22.80 4.81 -1.83
C ASP A 154 -23.00 5.32 -0.39
N SER A 155 -22.02 5.16 0.50
CA SER A 155 -22.08 5.71 1.87
C SER A 155 -22.02 7.26 1.94
N GLY A 156 -22.27 7.97 0.84
CA GLY A 156 -22.26 9.43 0.75
C GLY A 156 -23.60 10.08 0.33
N ALA A 157 -24.67 9.33 0.05
CA ALA A 157 -25.92 9.94 -0.41
C ALA A 157 -27.17 9.09 -0.14
N SER A 158 -27.65 9.05 1.12
CA SER A 158 -29.06 8.81 1.47
C SER A 158 -29.23 9.08 2.97
N GLU A 159 -29.73 10.25 3.36
CA GLU A 159 -31.12 10.38 3.86
C GLU A 159 -31.31 9.62 5.18
N ALA A 160 -31.16 10.28 6.34
CA ALA A 160 -32.30 10.88 7.03
C ALA A 160 -33.56 9.98 7.06
N ALA A 161 -33.40 8.71 7.44
CA ALA A 161 -34.52 7.87 7.85
C ALA A 161 -34.75 8.01 9.37
N GLU A 162 -35.71 8.87 9.72
CA GLU A 162 -36.42 8.83 11.00
C GLU A 162 -36.87 7.39 11.29
N VAL A 163 -36.45 6.84 12.42
CA VAL A 163 -37.02 5.59 12.97
C VAL A 163 -38.16 6.00 13.91
N PRO A 164 -39.44 5.76 13.57
CA PRO A 164 -40.52 6.00 14.51
C PRO A 164 -40.50 4.92 15.59
N VAL A 165 -40.32 5.35 16.84
CA VAL A 165 -40.45 4.53 18.04
C VAL A 165 -41.95 4.36 18.34
N ASP A 166 -42.62 3.49 17.60
CA ASP A 166 -43.93 2.93 18.00
C ASP A 166 -44.33 1.79 17.08
N SER A 167 -43.94 0.57 17.42
CA SER A 167 -44.71 -0.68 17.17
C SER A 167 -43.85 -1.90 17.48
N LEU A 168 -43.93 -2.35 18.73
CA LEU A 168 -43.97 -3.77 19.11
C LEU A 168 -44.35 -3.83 20.60
N VAL A 169 -45.62 -3.56 20.87
CA VAL A 169 -46.30 -4.06 22.07
C VAL A 169 -47.06 -5.32 21.66
N GLN A 170 -46.66 -6.47 22.20
CA GLN A 170 -47.49 -7.40 22.97
C GLN A 170 -46.69 -8.67 23.29
#